data_AF-A0A2V8U0V1-F1
#
_entry.id   AF-A0A2V8U0V1-F1
#
_cell.length_a   1.000
_cell.length_b   1.000
_cell.length_c   1.000
_cell.angle_alpha   90.00
_cell.angle_beta   90.00
_cell.angle_gamma   90.00
#
_symmetry.space_group_name_H-M   'P 1'
#
loop_
_entity.id
_entity.type
_entity.pdbx_description
1 polymer ?
#
loop_
_entity_poly.entity_id
_entity_poly.type
_entity_poly.pdbx_seq_one_letter_code
_entity_poly.pdbx_strand_id
1 'polypeptide(L)'
;MPYGSNPETCPIRVLQSWLEQAGIGSGPVFRSLNRHGQVQPGRLSPIAVARVVKKLAMRAGLDPAKFAGHSLRAGHANSAAISGASERSIMNQTGHRSVQMVRRYIRDGSMFRENSAGNLGL
;
A
#
# COMPACT_ATOMS: atom_id res chain seq x y z
N MET A 1 -11.68 12.69 -5.11
CA MET A 1 -10.54 12.28 -4.26
C MET A 1 -9.56 13.43 -4.18
N PRO A 2 -8.97 13.71 -3.00
CA PRO A 2 -7.99 14.79 -2.87
C PRO A 2 -6.63 14.40 -3.45
N TYR A 3 -5.89 15.39 -3.97
CA TYR A 3 -4.49 15.22 -4.32
C TYR A 3 -3.64 15.05 -3.06
N GLY A 4 -2.57 14.28 -3.18
CA GLY A 4 -1.54 14.16 -2.13
C GLY A 4 -0.75 15.47 -2.03
N SER A 5 -0.34 15.81 -0.81
CA SER A 5 0.47 17.00 -0.50
C SER A 5 1.87 16.92 -1.12
N ASN A 6 2.46 15.72 -1.16
CA ASN A 6 3.72 15.47 -1.86
C ASN A 6 3.44 15.10 -3.33
N PRO A 7 3.92 15.88 -4.31
CA PRO A 7 3.72 15.60 -5.74
C PRO A 7 4.27 14.24 -6.18
N GLU A 8 5.45 13.84 -5.71
CA GLU A 8 6.17 12.63 -6.11
C GLU A 8 5.47 11.33 -5.68
N THR A 9 4.72 11.40 -4.57
CA THR A 9 4.01 10.25 -4.01
C THR A 9 2.49 10.40 -4.10
N CYS A 10 2.01 11.41 -4.84
CA CYS A 10 0.58 11.64 -5.01
C CYS A 10 -0.03 10.55 -5.91
N PRO A 11 -0.95 9.71 -5.39
CA PRO A 11 -1.48 8.59 -6.15
C PRO A 11 -2.27 9.04 -7.39
N ILE A 12 -2.93 10.20 -7.35
CA ILE A 12 -3.67 10.75 -8.48
C ILE A 12 -2.73 11.18 -9.61
N ARG A 13 -1.68 11.95 -9.30
CA ARG A 13 -0.72 12.42 -10.32
C ARG A 13 0.03 11.27 -10.94
N VAL A 14 0.51 10.33 -10.10
CA VAL A 14 1.22 9.14 -10.58
C VAL A 14 0.31 8.28 -11.45
N LEU A 15 -0.96 8.11 -11.09
CA LEU A 15 -1.92 7.37 -11.89
C LEU A 15 -2.23 8.06 -13.22
N GLN A 16 -2.43 9.38 -13.22
CA GLN A 16 -2.65 10.16 -14.45
C GLN A 16 -1.47 10.04 -15.41
N SER A 17 -0.25 10.25 -14.90
CA SER A 17 0.99 10.09 -15.67
C SER A 17 1.12 8.67 -16.24
N TRP A 18 0.73 7.64 -15.46
CA TRP A 18 0.74 6.27 -15.94
C TRP A 18 -0.28 6.03 -17.06
N LEU A 19 -1.53 6.48 -16.90
CA LEU A 19 -2.58 6.31 -17.90
C LEU A 19 -2.20 6.96 -19.23
N GLU A 20 -1.59 8.15 -19.17
CA GLU A 20 -1.09 8.87 -20.34
C GLU A 20 0.07 8.13 -21.02
N GLN A 21 1.13 7.80 -20.28
CA GLN A 21 2.31 7.10 -20.84
C GLN A 21 1.98 5.71 -21.38
N ALA A 22 1.04 5.01 -20.75
CA ALA A 22 0.62 3.68 -21.17
C ALA A 22 -0.50 3.69 -22.24
N GLY A 23 -0.99 4.87 -22.65
CA GLY A 23 -2.05 5.02 -23.64
C GLY A 23 -3.36 4.34 -23.25
N ILE A 24 -3.74 4.39 -21.98
CA ILE A 24 -4.88 3.64 -21.43
C ILE A 24 -6.13 4.54 -21.43
N GLY A 25 -6.97 4.40 -22.46
CA GLY A 25 -8.32 4.98 -22.47
C GLY A 25 -9.42 4.07 -21.90
N SER A 26 -9.18 2.75 -21.88
CA SER A 26 -10.14 1.75 -21.40
C SER A 26 -9.48 0.44 -20.98
N GLY A 27 -10.24 -0.42 -20.30
CA GLY A 27 -9.79 -1.73 -19.85
C GLY A 27 -8.96 -1.69 -18.55
N PRO A 28 -8.05 -2.66 -18.34
CA PRO A 28 -7.25 -2.73 -17.12
C PRO A 28 -6.31 -1.52 -16.99
N VAL A 29 -6.39 -0.86 -15.83
CA VAL A 29 -5.49 0.25 -15.47
C VAL A 29 -4.07 -0.25 -15.23
N PHE A 30 -3.91 -1.31 -14.44
CA PHE A 30 -2.62 -1.97 -14.25
C PHE A 30 -2.43 -3.04 -15.31
N ARG A 31 -1.53 -2.76 -16.26
CA ARG A 31 -1.23 -3.65 -17.38
C ARG A 31 0.06 -4.42 -17.15
N SER A 32 0.17 -5.60 -17.74
CA SER A 32 1.42 -6.37 -17.68
C SER A 32 2.51 -5.71 -18.53
N LEU A 33 3.76 -5.93 -18.13
CA LEU A 33 4.94 -5.50 -18.87
C LEU A 33 5.70 -6.75 -19.34
N ASN A 34 6.25 -6.72 -20.55
CA ASN A 34 7.18 -7.75 -20.98
C ASN A 34 8.60 -7.48 -20.44
N ARG A 35 9.54 -8.41 -20.67
CA ARG A 35 10.94 -8.29 -20.21
C ARG A 35 11.69 -7.09 -20.81
N HIS A 36 11.18 -6.51 -21.89
CA HIS A 36 11.74 -5.34 -22.56
C HIS A 36 11.10 -4.02 -22.09
N GLY A 37 10.23 -4.07 -21.06
CA GLY A 37 9.58 -2.89 -20.50
C GLY A 37 8.35 -2.40 -21.28
N GLN A 38 7.88 -3.16 -22.27
CA GLN A 38 6.74 -2.74 -23.10
C GLN A 38 5.40 -3.12 -22.45
N VAL A 39 4.48 -2.16 -22.42
CA VAL A 39 3.11 -2.34 -21.93
C VAL A 39 2.33 -3.30 -22.82
N GLN A 40 1.72 -4.29 -22.20
CA GLN A 40 0.88 -5.28 -22.86
C GLN A 40 -0.61 -4.98 -22.61
N PRO A 41 -1.55 -5.39 -23.48
CA PRO A 41 -2.98 -5.11 -23.28
C PRO A 41 -3.60 -5.81 -22.06
N GLY A 42 -2.99 -6.90 -21.60
CA GLY A 42 -3.51 -7.73 -20.51
C GLY A 42 -3.38 -7.11 -19.12
N ARG A 43 -4.26 -7.51 -18.19
CA ARG A 43 -4.18 -7.08 -16.78
C ARG A 43 -2.92 -7.60 -16.11
N LEU A 44 -2.35 -6.80 -15.20
CA LEU A 44 -1.27 -7.21 -14.33
C LEU A 44 -1.75 -8.35 -13.40
N SER A 45 -0.93 -9.39 -13.23
CA SER A 45 -1.29 -10.50 -12.35
C SER A 45 -1.14 -10.13 -10.87
N PRO A 46 -1.96 -10.69 -9.96
CA PRO A 46 -1.80 -10.47 -8.52
C PRO A 46 -0.41 -10.89 -8.00
N ILE A 47 0.17 -11.94 -8.59
CA ILE A 47 1.52 -12.40 -8.27
C ILE A 47 2.56 -11.33 -8.64
N ALA A 48 2.39 -10.66 -9.78
CA ALA A 48 3.30 -9.58 -10.19
C ALA A 48 3.23 -8.40 -9.21
N VAL A 49 2.04 -8.05 -8.70
CA VAL A 49 1.89 -7.03 -7.65
C VAL A 49 2.69 -7.41 -6.40
N ALA A 50 2.57 -8.65 -5.92
CA ALA A 50 3.32 -9.12 -4.76
C ALA A 50 4.84 -9.05 -4.99
N ARG A 51 5.32 -9.39 -6.20
CA ARG A 51 6.74 -9.26 -6.57
C ARG A 51 7.21 -7.81 -6.57
N VAL A 52 6.40 -6.89 -7.10
CA VAL A 52 6.70 -5.44 -7.08
C VAL A 52 6.83 -4.95 -5.64
N VAL A 53 5.88 -5.30 -4.76
CA VAL A 53 5.94 -4.93 -3.34
C VAL A 53 7.22 -5.44 -2.68
N LYS A 54 7.57 -6.71 -2.88
CA LYS A 54 8.81 -7.28 -2.33
C LYS A 54 10.07 -6.59 -2.87
N LYS A 55 10.11 -6.27 -4.16
CA LYS A 55 11.23 -5.53 -4.77
C LYS A 55 11.36 -4.13 -4.17
N LEU A 56 10.24 -3.44 -3.93
CA LEU A 56 10.24 -2.11 -3.30
C LEU A 56 10.66 -2.18 -1.83
N ALA A 57 10.21 -3.18 -1.08
CA ALA A 57 10.64 -3.43 0.30
C ALA A 57 12.16 -3.61 0.37
N MET A 58 12.73 -4.44 -0.51
CA MET A 58 14.18 -4.65 -0.60
C MET A 58 14.93 -3.34 -0.88
N ARG A 59 14.45 -2.53 -1.83
CA ARG A 59 15.05 -1.23 -2.16
C ARG A 59 14.96 -0.22 -1.01
N ALA A 60 13.98 -0.39 -0.13
CA ALA A 60 13.82 0.41 1.08
C ALA A 60 14.63 -0.13 2.28
N GLY A 61 15.45 -1.18 2.09
CA GLY A 61 16.23 -1.81 3.17
C GLY A 61 15.41 -2.69 4.11
N LEU A 62 14.20 -3.08 3.71
CA LEU A 62 13.30 -3.93 4.50
C LEU A 62 13.41 -5.40 4.07
N ASP A 63 13.18 -6.33 4.99
CA ASP A 63 13.15 -7.76 4.71
C ASP A 63 11.94 -8.14 3.83
N PRO A 64 12.13 -8.48 2.54
CA PRO A 64 11.03 -8.76 1.61
C PRO A 64 10.19 -9.99 1.98
N ALA A 65 10.72 -10.90 2.82
CA ALA A 65 9.96 -12.07 3.27
C ALA A 65 8.74 -11.67 4.12
N LYS A 66 8.81 -10.50 4.78
CA LYS A 66 7.73 -9.95 5.61
C LYS A 66 6.68 -9.16 4.82
N PHE A 67 6.85 -9.00 3.51
CA PHE A 67 5.95 -8.19 2.67
C PHE A 67 5.26 -9.03 1.60
N ALA A 68 3.98 -8.72 1.37
CA ALA A 68 3.15 -9.31 0.33
C ALA A 68 2.16 -8.25 -0.18
N GLY A 69 1.35 -8.60 -1.19
CA GLY A 69 0.35 -7.68 -1.75
C GLY A 69 -0.61 -7.09 -0.69
N HIS A 70 -0.95 -7.87 0.34
CA HIS A 70 -1.83 -7.43 1.43
C HIS A 70 -1.18 -6.43 2.41
N SER A 71 0.16 -6.36 2.44
CA SER A 71 0.89 -5.46 3.34
C SER A 71 0.55 -3.99 3.10
N LEU A 72 0.19 -3.61 1.87
CA LEU A 72 -0.22 -2.24 1.54
C LEU A 72 -1.54 -1.86 2.24
N ARG A 73 -2.51 -2.78 2.29
CA ARG A 73 -3.80 -2.55 2.96
C ARG A 73 -3.62 -2.46 4.48
N ALA A 74 -2.81 -3.34 5.06
CA ALA A 74 -2.47 -3.31 6.48
C ALA A 74 -1.75 -2.00 6.84
N GLY A 75 -0.75 -1.61 6.04
CA GLY A 75 0.00 -0.37 6.24
C GLY A 75 -0.86 0.89 6.15
N HIS A 76 -1.82 0.93 5.21
CA HIS A 76 -2.79 2.02 5.12
C HIS A 76 -3.67 2.11 6.39
N ALA A 77 -4.25 0.99 6.83
CA ALA A 77 -5.09 0.97 8.03
C ALA A 77 -4.32 1.43 9.27
N ASN A 78 -3.08 0.96 9.44
CA ASN A 78 -2.22 1.38 10.53
C ASN A 78 -1.88 2.88 10.47
N SER A 79 -1.44 3.37 9.30
CA SER A 79 -1.05 4.78 9.13
C SER A 79 -2.23 5.74 9.34
N ALA A 80 -3.42 5.35 8.89
CA ALA A 80 -4.64 6.12 9.10
C ALA A 80 -5.02 6.19 10.59
N ALA A 81 -4.91 5.07 11.32
CA ALA A 81 -5.17 5.04 12.76
C ALA A 81 -4.17 5.91 13.55
N ILE A 82 -2.87 5.82 13.21
CA ILE A 82 -1.82 6.67 13.79
C ILE A 82 -2.11 8.16 13.52
N SER A 83 -2.70 8.48 12.38
CA SER A 83 -3.11 9.84 12.02
C SER A 83 -4.44 10.29 12.67
N GLY A 84 -5.00 9.48 13.58
CA GLY A 84 -6.23 9.78 14.31
C GLY A 84 -7.54 9.51 13.55
N ALA A 85 -7.50 8.83 12.40
CA ALA A 85 -8.71 8.47 11.69
C ALA A 85 -9.56 7.46 12.48
N SER A 86 -10.88 7.64 12.50
CA SER A 86 -11.78 6.73 13.20
C SER A 86 -11.79 5.33 12.59
N GLU A 87 -11.99 4.29 13.41
CA GLU A 87 -12.09 2.90 12.94
C GLU A 87 -13.16 2.75 11.84
N ARG A 88 -14.30 3.45 11.98
CA ARG A 88 -15.36 3.49 10.97
C ARG A 88 -14.87 4.03 9.63
N SER A 89 -14.13 5.14 9.63
CA SER A 89 -13.57 5.72 8.40
C SER A 89 -12.58 4.78 7.72
N ILE A 90 -11.70 4.14 8.52
CA ILE A 90 -10.72 3.17 8.03
C ILE A 90 -11.44 1.96 7.43
N MET A 91 -12.46 1.42 8.11
CA MET A 91 -13.25 0.29 7.62
C MET A 91 -13.96 0.62 6.31
N ASN A 92 -14.57 1.80 6.19
CA ASN A 92 -15.23 2.25 4.96
C ASN A 92 -14.24 2.31 3.78
N GLN A 93 -13.03 2.86 4.01
CA GLN A 93 -12.03 2.98 2.95
C GLN A 93 -11.41 1.64 2.55
N THR A 94 -11.19 0.76 3.52
CA THR A 94 -10.49 -0.52 3.30
C THR A 94 -11.45 -1.68 2.99
N GLY A 95 -12.74 -1.53 3.26
CA GLY A 95 -13.75 -2.58 3.10
C GLY A 95 -13.65 -3.69 4.15
N HIS A 96 -13.13 -3.41 5.36
CA HIS A 96 -13.19 -4.38 6.46
C HIS A 96 -14.60 -4.42 7.05
N ARG A 97 -15.14 -5.62 7.25
CA ARG A 97 -16.45 -5.82 7.88
C ARG A 97 -16.38 -5.96 9.41
N SER A 98 -15.22 -6.34 9.93
CA SER A 98 -14.98 -6.54 11.36
C SER A 98 -14.02 -5.50 11.91
N VAL A 99 -14.47 -4.80 12.96
CA VAL A 99 -13.64 -3.88 13.76
C VAL A 99 -12.46 -4.62 14.37
N GLN A 100 -12.66 -5.87 14.82
CA GLN A 100 -11.59 -6.67 15.42
C GLN A 100 -10.43 -6.89 14.45
N MET A 101 -10.73 -7.07 13.16
CA MET A 101 -9.71 -7.26 12.12
C MET A 101 -8.90 -5.98 11.89
N VAL A 102 -9.53 -4.82 11.92
CA VAL A 102 -8.84 -3.52 11.83
C VAL A 102 -7.95 -3.29 13.06
N ARG A 103 -8.48 -3.56 14.27
CA ARG A 103 -7.72 -3.44 15.52
C ARG A 103 -6.48 -4.32 15.58
N ARG A 104 -6.46 -5.45 14.88
CA ARG A 104 -5.25 -6.28 14.78
C ARG A 104 -4.13 -5.55 14.07
N TYR A 105 -4.42 -4.92 12.92
CA TYR A 105 -3.42 -4.13 12.19
C TYR A 105 -2.92 -2.91 12.97
N ILE A 106 -3.83 -2.24 13.68
CA ILE A 106 -3.49 -1.08 14.50
C ILE A 106 -2.58 -1.49 15.67
N ARG A 107 -2.92 -2.58 16.38
CA ARG A 107 -2.10 -3.10 17.49
C ARG A 107 -0.73 -3.58 17.03
N ASP A 108 -0.68 -4.34 15.94
CA ASP A 108 0.60 -4.83 15.41
C ASP A 108 1.50 -3.66 15.01
N GLY A 109 0.94 -2.58 14.46
CA GLY A 109 1.67 -1.38 14.08
C GLY A 109 2.05 -0.45 15.25
N SER A 110 1.22 -0.37 16.30
CA SER A 110 1.54 0.39 17.51
C SER A 110 2.62 -0.29 18.35
N MET A 111 2.65 -1.63 18.42
CA MET A 111 3.71 -2.38 19.13
C MET A 111 5.12 -2.10 18.61
N PHE A 112 5.29 -1.71 17.34
CA PHE A 112 6.59 -1.29 16.79
C PHE A 112 7.05 0.10 17.27
N ARG A 113 6.13 0.96 17.74
CA ARG A 113 6.43 2.31 18.24
C ARG A 113 6.33 2.41 19.76
N GLU A 114 5.32 1.77 20.35
CA GLU A 114 5.09 1.63 21.79
C GLU A 114 5.77 0.35 22.29
N ASN A 115 7.07 0.19 22.01
CA ASN A 115 7.83 -0.82 22.72
C ASN A 115 8.09 -0.30 24.14
N SER A 116 7.37 -0.83 25.12
CA SER A 116 7.55 -0.51 26.54
C SER A 116 8.99 -0.71 27.01
N ALA A 117 9.79 -1.53 26.31
CA ALA A 117 11.22 -1.69 26.58
C ALA A 117 12.03 -0.39 26.35
N GLY A 118 11.58 0.52 25.49
CA GLY A 118 12.23 1.83 25.31
C GLY A 118 11.89 2.87 26.38
N ASN A 119 10.79 2.67 27.12
CA ASN A 119 10.32 3.58 28.18
C ASN A 119 10.50 3.01 29.61
N LEU A 120 10.99 1.77 29.74
CA LEU A 120 11.18 1.12 31.05
C LEU A 120 12.61 1.17 31.59
N GLY A 121 13.58 1.73 30.86
CA GLY A 121 14.93 1.93 31.39
C GLY A 121 15.57 0.66 31.98
N LEU A 122 15.48 -0.47 31.26
CA LEU A 122 16.25 -1.69 31.51
C LEU A 122 17.24 -1.91 30.38
#